data_AF-A0A967D2K4-F1
#
_entry.id   AF-A0A967D2K4-F1
#
_cell.length_a   1.000
_cell.length_b   1.000
_cell.length_c   1.000
_cell.angle_alpha   90.00
_cell.angle_beta   90.00
_cell.angle_gamma   90.00
#
_symmetry.space_group_name_H-M   'P 1'
#
loop_
_entity.id
_entity.type
_entity.pdbx_description
1 polymer ?
#
loop_
_entity_poly.entity_id
_entity_poly.type
_entity_poly.pdbx_seq_one_letter_code
_entity_poly.pdbx_strand_id
1 'polypeptide(L)'
;MPLPKFKFTPETFLSLAANHGEKLLAAIAILCSLPLAWGGVNALRTKMLTSEQAPDQLTKAATSASQLFTRELSGEQRDDLSSRIRGPQIDAVAEMKKWYSDEVSPAPGGIGLNRPLLGDVRTRATPVVHPLEQLQAVSGLAAIARRSEEVGMAGGNQPFPEMMNPEAMGQGRPQVLSPPATLLPYIVLTGLVPVRKQAEEYRSLYATATFRDPQRDIPRWSDFTVERQTLDATGAGQWKTIDLRKTVKRWGQVWAGVATEALPPTLMLSDTENPRDPAAMPIGFFGPLPQLAERPSLAGFNGQMGMTGQPGGFSWGLKALHPWAVAEIEKLRKQQEEEMLKQQEGGLPGLPMADAGLSAGNMGGGFSGFPGSGFSGDPGSGDFGMESGFDDPLAGPEGLINSPEYRVFRFIDTDVEPGKAYRYRVTIQLWNPNVGLPLRFLEDASQANEVNLTSTPAEPELRFNGGVVRVPGRSRILTRMLTTNDKKLAGLGSRDNEALVIDVNPDSGNFELHSTEIRRGQPIGIKKESKRLRIGNWRFSTPPHDVETDLTVIDQVGEQELDEKKRIGRGFVPAPPFELLLIDTFGAVEHVTPIESEKIVRDYLPTLPGYIPPQPIQPMEPSF
;
A
#
# COMPACT_ATOMS: atom_id res chain seq x y z
N MET A 1 9.44 36.73 -78.87
CA MET A 1 8.42 36.85 -77.82
C MET A 1 9.08 37.48 -76.59
N PRO A 2 8.63 38.63 -76.09
CA PRO A 2 9.19 39.23 -74.88
C PRO A 2 8.77 38.42 -73.64
N LEU A 3 9.73 38.05 -72.80
CA LEU A 3 9.49 37.39 -71.52
C LEU A 3 8.71 38.32 -70.57
N PRO A 4 7.69 37.83 -69.85
CA PRO A 4 6.93 38.64 -68.91
C PRO A 4 7.82 39.09 -67.74
N LYS A 5 7.86 40.40 -67.48
CA LYS A 5 8.53 40.98 -66.31
C LYS A 5 7.64 40.78 -65.08
N PHE A 6 7.88 39.72 -64.32
CA PHE A 6 7.25 39.55 -63.01
C PHE A 6 7.88 40.51 -62.01
N LYS A 7 7.06 41.37 -61.38
CA LYS A 7 7.46 42.16 -60.22
C LYS A 7 7.15 41.34 -58.96
N PHE A 8 8.17 40.94 -58.22
CA PHE A 8 8.00 40.25 -56.94
C PHE A 8 7.62 41.27 -55.87
N THR A 9 6.34 41.30 -55.50
CA THR A 9 5.81 42.05 -54.35
C THR A 9 5.41 41.07 -53.24
N PRO A 10 5.38 41.49 -51.96
CA PRO A 10 5.02 40.59 -50.85
C PRO A 10 3.65 39.91 -51.03
N GLU A 11 2.69 40.64 -51.63
CA GLU A 11 1.33 40.16 -51.90
C GLU A 11 1.28 39.10 -53.03
N THR A 12 2.16 39.21 -54.03
CA THR A 12 2.26 38.20 -55.10
C THR A 12 2.92 36.91 -54.58
N PHE A 13 3.79 37.00 -53.58
CA PHE A 13 4.38 35.84 -52.92
C PHE A 13 3.36 35.06 -52.09
N LEU A 14 2.51 35.77 -51.33
CA LEU A 14 1.46 35.16 -50.50
C LEU A 14 0.37 34.49 -51.35
N SER A 15 -0.05 35.10 -52.46
CA SER A 15 -1.04 34.49 -53.37
C SER A 15 -0.48 33.29 -54.14
N LEU A 16 0.82 33.30 -54.50
CA LEU A 16 1.48 32.14 -55.10
C LEU A 16 1.63 30.99 -54.10
N ALA A 17 1.97 31.28 -52.85
CA ALA A 17 2.07 30.29 -51.78
C ALA A 17 0.69 29.70 -51.42
N ALA A 18 -0.37 30.51 -51.40
CA ALA A 18 -1.73 30.04 -51.10
C ALA A 18 -2.30 29.14 -52.21
N ASN A 19 -2.10 29.51 -53.49
CA ASN A 19 -2.71 28.77 -54.61
C ASN A 19 -1.84 27.61 -55.13
N HIS A 20 -0.52 27.65 -54.92
CA HIS A 20 0.43 26.68 -55.48
C HIS A 20 1.47 26.18 -54.47
N GLY A 21 1.27 26.42 -53.16
CA GLY A 21 2.18 25.99 -52.10
C GLY A 21 2.46 24.48 -52.10
N GLU A 22 1.44 23.66 -52.37
CA GLU A 22 1.59 22.20 -52.51
C GLU A 22 2.54 21.83 -53.65
N LYS A 23 2.42 22.49 -54.82
CA LYS A 23 3.27 22.23 -55.98
C LYS A 23 4.71 22.70 -55.75
N LEU A 24 4.89 23.78 -55.00
CA LEU A 24 6.19 24.29 -54.58
C LEU A 24 6.88 23.32 -53.61
N LEU A 25 6.15 22.79 -52.62
CA LEU A 25 6.68 21.77 -51.70
C LEU A 25 7.06 20.49 -52.43
N ALA A 26 6.22 20.02 -53.37
CA ALA A 26 6.54 18.86 -54.21
C ALA A 26 7.79 19.10 -55.06
N ALA A 27 7.94 20.28 -55.67
CA ALA A 27 9.13 20.62 -56.45
C ALA A 27 10.41 20.69 -55.59
N ILE A 28 10.33 21.22 -54.37
CA ILE A 28 11.44 21.24 -53.43
C ILE A 28 11.83 19.82 -53.01
N ALA A 29 10.86 18.96 -52.70
CA ALA A 29 11.12 17.56 -52.35
C ALA A 29 11.80 16.79 -53.51
N ILE A 30 11.36 17.02 -54.75
CA ILE A 30 11.99 16.45 -55.94
C ILE A 30 13.43 16.98 -56.11
N LEU A 31 13.64 18.29 -55.96
CA LEU A 31 14.97 18.88 -56.06
C LEU A 31 15.92 18.41 -54.95
N CYS A 32 15.43 18.19 -53.73
CA CYS A 32 16.23 17.69 -52.61
C CYS A 32 16.53 16.18 -52.72
N SER A 33 15.71 15.40 -53.42
CA SER A 33 15.96 13.95 -53.62
C SER A 33 16.98 13.65 -54.72
N LEU A 34 17.16 14.55 -55.71
CA LEU A 34 18.14 14.38 -56.80
C LEU A 34 19.60 14.29 -56.32
N PRO A 35 20.11 15.13 -55.39
CA PRO A 35 21.45 14.99 -54.83
C PRO A 35 21.64 13.69 -54.04
N LEU A 36 20.59 13.20 -53.35
CA LEU A 36 20.64 11.94 -52.60
C LEU A 36 20.73 10.75 -53.55
N ALA A 37 19.96 10.75 -54.64
CA ALA A 37 20.04 9.74 -55.68
C ALA A 37 21.42 9.76 -56.37
N TRP A 38 21.97 10.95 -56.67
CA TRP A 38 23.30 11.09 -57.25
C TRP A 38 24.41 10.66 -56.29
N GLY A 39 24.28 10.98 -55.01
CA GLY A 39 25.19 10.54 -53.94
C GLY A 39 25.19 9.02 -53.76
N GLY A 40 24.02 8.37 -53.83
CA GLY A 40 23.89 6.91 -53.80
C GLY A 40 24.57 6.22 -54.99
N VAL A 41 24.45 6.78 -56.20
CA VAL A 41 25.12 6.24 -57.40
C VAL A 41 26.65 6.42 -57.32
N ASN A 42 27.14 7.52 -56.75
CA ASN A 42 28.58 7.72 -56.54
C ASN A 42 29.16 6.81 -55.44
N ALA A 43 28.39 6.51 -54.40
CA ALA A 43 28.77 5.53 -53.38
C ALA A 43 28.87 4.10 -53.93
N LEU A 44 28.03 3.75 -54.91
CA LEU A 44 28.10 2.47 -55.63
C LEU A 44 29.28 2.40 -56.59
N ARG A 45 29.67 3.51 -57.24
CA ARG A 45 30.86 3.56 -58.12
C ARG A 45 32.19 3.52 -57.37
N THR A 46 32.25 4.08 -56.16
CA THR A 46 33.51 4.16 -55.38
C THR A 46 33.79 2.91 -54.53
N LYS A 47 32.86 1.96 -54.45
CA LYS A 47 33.02 0.67 -53.76
C LYS A 47 33.12 -0.55 -54.68
N MET A 48 33.24 -0.35 -55.99
CA MET A 48 33.62 -1.47 -56.86
C MET A 48 35.11 -1.76 -56.65
N LEU A 49 35.39 -2.94 -56.09
CA LEU A 49 36.73 -3.50 -55.90
C LEU A 49 37.58 -3.24 -57.15
N THR A 50 38.76 -2.64 -56.95
CA THR A 50 39.77 -2.55 -58.00
C THR A 50 40.10 -3.96 -58.50
N SER A 51 40.41 -4.09 -59.80
CA SER A 51 40.73 -5.37 -60.47
C SER A 51 41.79 -6.21 -59.73
N GLU A 52 42.67 -5.57 -58.95
CA GLU A 52 43.71 -6.19 -58.13
C GLU A 52 43.20 -6.86 -56.84
N GLN A 53 42.01 -6.48 -56.36
CA GLN A 53 41.39 -7.01 -55.14
C GLN A 53 40.33 -8.09 -55.45
N ALA A 54 40.22 -8.52 -56.71
CA ALA A 54 39.37 -9.64 -57.06
C ALA A 54 39.86 -10.90 -56.30
N PRO A 55 38.94 -11.73 -55.76
CA PRO A 55 39.29 -12.92 -54.99
C PRO A 55 40.20 -13.89 -55.76
N ASP A 56 40.11 -13.92 -57.09
CA ASP A 56 40.97 -14.72 -57.96
C ASP A 56 42.42 -14.23 -58.02
N GLN A 57 42.67 -12.92 -57.86
CA GLN A 57 44.02 -12.35 -57.81
C GLN A 57 44.68 -12.61 -56.45
N LEU A 58 43.91 -12.48 -55.37
CA LEU A 58 44.37 -12.79 -54.01
C LEU A 58 44.71 -14.27 -53.85
N THR A 59 43.90 -15.17 -54.41
CA THR A 59 44.21 -16.62 -54.40
C THR A 59 45.46 -16.92 -55.24
N LYS A 60 45.61 -16.33 -56.43
CA LYS A 60 46.85 -16.48 -57.23
C LYS A 60 48.09 -15.93 -56.50
N ALA A 61 47.99 -14.78 -55.82
CA ALA A 61 49.08 -14.21 -55.04
C ALA A 61 49.45 -15.10 -53.84
N ALA A 62 48.47 -15.60 -53.10
CA ALA A 62 48.69 -16.51 -51.97
C ALA A 62 49.32 -17.84 -52.40
N THR A 63 48.90 -18.37 -53.56
CA THR A 63 49.47 -19.61 -54.12
C THR A 63 50.90 -19.38 -54.60
N SER A 64 51.19 -18.24 -55.23
CA SER A 64 52.53 -17.85 -55.65
C SER A 64 53.48 -17.66 -54.47
N ALA A 65 53.00 -17.06 -53.37
CA ALA A 65 53.78 -16.91 -52.14
C ALA A 65 54.11 -18.26 -51.50
N SER A 66 53.15 -19.19 -51.46
CA SER A 66 53.37 -20.54 -50.92
C SER A 66 54.38 -21.33 -51.75
N GLN A 67 54.39 -21.15 -53.08
CA GLN A 67 55.38 -21.73 -53.97
C GLN A 67 56.79 -21.16 -53.77
N LEU A 68 56.92 -19.89 -53.37
CA LEU A 68 58.23 -19.30 -53.05
C LEU A 68 58.85 -19.89 -51.77
N PHE A 69 58.04 -20.26 -50.77
CA PHE A 69 58.53 -20.88 -49.54
C PHE A 69 58.92 -22.36 -49.71
N THR A 70 58.32 -23.06 -50.66
CA THR A 70 58.57 -24.49 -50.91
C THR A 70 59.59 -24.74 -52.01
N ARG A 71 59.96 -23.71 -52.78
CA ARG A 71 61.00 -23.83 -53.81
C ARG A 71 62.37 -23.97 -53.16
N GLU A 72 63.11 -24.98 -53.58
CA GLU A 72 64.53 -25.07 -53.26
C GLU A 72 65.31 -23.88 -53.85
N LEU A 73 66.03 -23.16 -52.98
CA LEU A 73 66.94 -22.09 -53.38
C LEU A 73 67.99 -22.63 -54.36
N SER A 74 68.25 -21.89 -55.45
CA SER A 74 69.32 -22.25 -56.40
C SER A 74 70.69 -22.13 -55.72
N GLY A 75 71.71 -22.79 -56.28
CA GLY A 75 73.08 -22.77 -55.73
C GLY A 75 73.60 -21.35 -55.46
N GLU A 76 73.42 -20.42 -56.40
CA GLU A 76 73.82 -19.02 -56.23
C GLU A 76 73.05 -18.29 -55.10
N GLN A 77 71.77 -18.63 -54.88
CA GLN A 77 70.98 -18.03 -53.81
C GLN A 77 71.34 -18.61 -52.44
N ARG A 78 71.70 -19.91 -52.37
CA ARG A 78 72.24 -20.53 -51.16
C ARG A 78 73.61 -19.94 -50.80
N ASP A 79 74.44 -19.67 -51.80
CA ASP A 79 75.74 -19.04 -51.60
C ASP A 79 75.63 -17.57 -51.17
N ASP A 80 74.73 -16.78 -51.75
CA ASP A 80 74.46 -15.40 -51.28
C ASP A 80 73.89 -15.38 -49.85
N LEU A 81 72.93 -16.28 -49.54
CA LEU A 81 72.34 -16.37 -48.20
C LEU A 81 73.38 -16.82 -47.15
N SER A 82 74.22 -17.80 -47.46
CA SER A 82 75.31 -18.25 -46.60
C SER A 82 76.40 -17.20 -46.42
N SER A 83 76.65 -16.36 -47.45
CA SER A 83 77.60 -15.25 -47.37
C SER A 83 77.11 -14.11 -46.44
N ARG A 84 75.79 -13.92 -46.36
CA ARG A 84 75.13 -12.90 -45.52
C ARG A 84 74.89 -13.36 -44.08
N ILE A 85 74.72 -14.66 -43.86
CA ILE A 85 74.62 -15.26 -42.51
C ILE A 85 76.03 -15.60 -42.01
N ARG A 86 76.87 -14.57 -41.79
CA ARG A 86 78.09 -14.72 -40.97
C ARG A 86 77.79 -14.26 -39.55
N GLY A 87 77.10 -15.10 -38.79
CA GLY A 87 77.15 -15.06 -37.33
C GLY A 87 78.45 -15.70 -36.82
N PRO A 88 78.92 -15.36 -35.62
CA PRO A 88 80.14 -15.98 -35.07
C PRO A 88 79.98 -17.50 -35.03
N GLN A 89 81.01 -18.23 -35.47
CA GLN A 89 81.10 -19.69 -35.31
C GLN A 89 80.93 -20.02 -33.82
N ILE A 90 79.78 -20.56 -33.45
CA ILE A 90 79.55 -21.15 -32.14
C ILE A 90 79.90 -22.63 -32.27
N ASP A 91 80.88 -23.07 -31.48
CA ASP A 91 81.30 -24.46 -31.38
C ASP A 91 80.09 -25.38 -31.16
N ALA A 92 80.01 -26.45 -31.96
CA ALA A 92 78.88 -27.38 -32.02
C ALA A 92 78.72 -28.29 -30.79
N VAL A 93 79.17 -27.86 -29.60
CA VAL A 93 79.07 -28.60 -28.34
C VAL A 93 78.60 -27.71 -27.17
N ALA A 94 77.93 -26.59 -27.47
CA ALA A 94 77.06 -25.96 -26.48
C ALA A 94 75.70 -26.66 -26.53
N GLU A 95 75.43 -27.55 -25.59
CA GLU A 95 74.07 -28.03 -25.31
C GLU A 95 73.11 -26.82 -25.39
N MET A 96 72.13 -26.88 -26.28
CA MET A 96 71.03 -25.93 -26.28
C MET A 96 70.36 -26.03 -24.92
N LYS A 97 70.78 -25.20 -23.97
CA LYS A 97 70.00 -24.88 -22.78
C LYS A 97 68.62 -24.54 -23.30
N LYS A 98 67.61 -25.33 -22.88
CA LYS A 98 66.19 -25.07 -23.17
C LYS A 98 65.97 -23.56 -23.13
N TRP A 99 65.74 -22.95 -24.30
CA TRP A 99 65.58 -21.50 -24.38
C TRP A 99 64.25 -21.04 -23.76
N TYR A 100 63.40 -22.01 -23.41
CA TYR A 100 62.12 -21.81 -22.75
C TYR A 100 62.26 -22.34 -21.31
N SER A 101 61.93 -21.49 -20.33
CA SER A 101 61.69 -21.94 -18.97
C SER A 101 60.37 -22.72 -18.95
N ASP A 102 60.32 -23.87 -18.27
CA ASP A 102 59.05 -24.55 -17.97
C ASP A 102 58.21 -23.71 -16.97
N GLU A 103 58.82 -22.69 -16.35
CA GLU A 103 58.16 -21.68 -15.52
C GLU A 103 57.92 -20.41 -16.35
N VAL A 104 56.67 -20.24 -16.78
CA VAL A 104 56.19 -18.97 -17.34
C VAL A 104 56.09 -17.98 -16.18
N SER A 105 57.00 -17.01 -16.10
CA SER A 105 56.82 -15.87 -15.19
C SER A 105 55.51 -15.15 -15.55
N PRO A 106 54.65 -14.81 -14.57
CA PRO A 106 53.44 -14.05 -14.86
C PRO A 106 53.82 -12.73 -15.53
N ALA A 107 53.05 -12.35 -16.55
CA ALA A 107 53.32 -11.15 -17.33
C ALA A 107 53.45 -9.92 -16.42
N PRO A 108 54.41 -9.00 -16.68
CA PRO A 108 54.54 -7.78 -15.90
C PRO A 108 53.22 -7.01 -15.95
N GLY A 109 52.58 -6.91 -14.78
CA GLY A 109 51.30 -6.23 -14.61
C GLY A 109 51.48 -4.73 -14.78
N GLY A 110 51.25 -4.23 -15.99
CA GLY A 110 51.15 -2.80 -16.26
C GLY A 110 51.75 -2.43 -17.59
N ILE A 111 50.92 -1.82 -18.44
CA ILE A 111 51.29 -1.19 -19.72
C ILE A 111 51.46 -2.20 -20.86
N GLY A 112 50.37 -2.89 -21.19
CA GLY A 112 50.20 -3.61 -22.45
C GLY A 112 48.87 -3.26 -23.08
N LEU A 113 48.81 -3.28 -24.41
CA LEU A 113 47.62 -3.14 -25.26
C LEU A 113 46.51 -4.19 -24.99
N ASN A 114 46.63 -4.96 -23.90
CA ASN A 114 45.64 -5.88 -23.34
C ASN A 114 44.61 -5.17 -22.44
N ARG A 115 44.71 -3.85 -22.23
CA ARG A 115 43.57 -3.11 -21.69
C ARG A 115 42.48 -3.07 -22.76
N PRO A 116 41.27 -3.60 -22.50
CA PRO A 116 40.18 -3.46 -23.44
C PRO A 116 39.98 -1.96 -23.74
N LEU A 117 39.87 -1.62 -25.02
CA LEU A 117 39.64 -0.25 -25.51
C LEU A 117 38.39 0.43 -24.91
N LEU A 118 37.56 -0.33 -24.19
CA LEU A 118 36.29 0.07 -23.58
C LEU A 118 36.37 0.30 -22.05
N GLY A 119 37.57 0.24 -21.45
CA GLY A 119 37.74 0.33 -20.00
C GLY A 119 37.41 -1.00 -19.30
N ASP A 120 37.78 -1.11 -18.02
CA ASP A 120 37.44 -2.29 -17.21
C ASP A 120 35.92 -2.44 -17.15
N VAL A 121 35.39 -3.52 -17.71
CA VAL A 121 33.95 -3.82 -17.66
C VAL A 121 33.59 -4.02 -16.19
N ARG A 122 32.87 -3.06 -15.62
CA ARG A 122 32.34 -3.13 -14.27
C ARG A 122 31.09 -3.98 -14.32
N THR A 123 31.20 -5.17 -13.74
CA THR A 123 30.12 -6.14 -13.58
C THR A 123 29.04 -5.59 -12.65
N ARG A 124 27.82 -6.08 -12.84
CA ARG A 124 26.65 -5.78 -12.00
C ARG A 124 26.62 -6.76 -10.84
N ALA A 125 26.43 -6.23 -9.64
CA ALA A 125 26.13 -7.01 -8.44
C ALA A 125 24.61 -7.14 -8.24
N THR A 126 24.19 -8.05 -7.38
CA THR A 126 22.80 -8.23 -6.99
C THR A 126 22.45 -7.27 -5.84
N PRO A 127 21.35 -6.51 -5.93
CA PRO A 127 20.95 -5.58 -4.88
C PRO A 127 20.42 -6.34 -3.67
N VAL A 128 20.74 -5.86 -2.48
CA VAL A 128 20.14 -6.40 -1.25
C VAL A 128 18.70 -5.90 -1.15
N VAL A 129 17.77 -6.81 -0.85
CA VAL A 129 16.37 -6.44 -0.61
C VAL A 129 16.19 -6.09 0.86
N HIS A 130 15.84 -4.84 1.14
CA HIS A 130 15.56 -4.41 2.50
C HIS A 130 14.21 -4.96 3.00
N PRO A 131 14.13 -5.48 4.24
CA PRO A 131 12.88 -5.96 4.81
C PRO A 131 11.89 -4.82 5.09
N LEU A 132 10.63 -5.17 5.42
CA LEU A 132 9.69 -4.19 5.97
C LEU A 132 10.21 -3.60 7.28
N GLU A 133 10.08 -2.29 7.42
CA GLU A 133 10.43 -1.57 8.64
C GLU A 133 9.19 -1.33 9.49
N GLN A 134 9.37 -1.27 10.81
CA GLN A 134 8.32 -0.99 11.79
C GLN A 134 7.06 -1.85 11.57
N LEU A 135 7.24 -3.16 11.34
CA LEU A 135 6.10 -4.06 11.21
C LEU A 135 5.33 -4.08 12.54
N GLN A 136 4.01 -3.92 12.47
CA GLN A 136 3.10 -3.92 13.60
C GLN A 136 1.94 -4.85 13.31
N ALA A 137 1.39 -5.45 14.35
CA ALA A 137 0.28 -6.37 14.26
C ALA A 137 -0.76 -5.97 15.32
N VAL A 138 -1.96 -5.63 14.86
CA VAL A 138 -3.06 -5.16 15.70
C VAL A 138 -4.22 -6.15 15.59
N SER A 139 -4.60 -6.76 16.71
CA SER A 139 -5.76 -7.65 16.77
C SER A 139 -7.03 -6.89 17.13
N GLY A 140 -8.17 -7.45 16.71
CA GLY A 140 -9.47 -6.98 17.15
C GLY A 140 -10.60 -7.91 16.74
N LEU A 141 -11.81 -7.48 17.10
CA LEU A 141 -13.07 -8.04 16.64
C LEU A 141 -13.84 -6.94 15.94
N ALA A 142 -14.36 -7.23 14.75
CA ALA A 142 -15.19 -6.32 13.97
C ALA A 142 -16.55 -6.96 13.69
N ALA A 143 -17.60 -6.15 13.72
CA ALA A 143 -18.89 -6.52 13.15
C ALA A 143 -18.87 -6.08 11.69
N ILE A 144 -18.89 -7.04 10.76
CA ILE A 144 -18.94 -6.76 9.31
C ILE A 144 -20.36 -6.89 8.80
N ALA A 145 -20.70 -6.12 7.76
CA ALA A 145 -22.01 -6.22 7.14
C ALA A 145 -22.22 -7.66 6.65
N ARG A 146 -23.40 -8.24 6.95
CA ARG A 146 -23.76 -9.56 6.43
C ARG A 146 -24.03 -9.41 4.93
N ARG A 147 -23.48 -10.30 4.11
CA ARG A 147 -23.86 -10.37 2.70
C ARG A 147 -25.36 -10.64 2.67
N SER A 148 -26.15 -9.68 2.18
CA SER A 148 -27.52 -9.96 1.82
C SER A 148 -27.45 -11.07 0.78
N GLU A 149 -27.95 -12.26 1.11
CA GLU A 149 -28.33 -13.20 0.05
C GLU A 149 -29.21 -12.38 -0.89
N GLU A 150 -28.79 -12.24 -2.15
CA GLU A 150 -29.64 -11.71 -3.20
C GLU A 150 -30.87 -12.63 -3.26
N VAL A 151 -31.91 -12.29 -2.49
CA VAL A 151 -33.26 -12.65 -2.84
C VAL A 151 -33.44 -11.98 -4.19
N GLY A 152 -33.35 -12.80 -5.24
CA GLY A 152 -33.47 -12.36 -6.61
C GLY A 152 -34.60 -11.35 -6.74
N MET A 153 -34.35 -10.31 -7.53
CA MET A 153 -35.34 -9.37 -8.01
C MET A 153 -36.53 -10.12 -8.62
N ALA A 154 -37.46 -10.54 -7.78
CA ALA A 154 -38.81 -10.93 -8.12
C ALA A 154 -39.68 -9.81 -7.58
N GLY A 155 -40.41 -9.18 -8.50
CA GLY A 155 -41.12 -7.92 -8.27
C GLY A 155 -41.97 -7.89 -7.00
N GLY A 156 -42.00 -6.70 -6.40
CA GLY A 156 -43.12 -6.16 -5.64
C GLY A 156 -43.86 -7.13 -4.72
N ASN A 157 -43.24 -7.49 -3.60
CA ASN A 157 -43.88 -7.62 -2.27
C ASN A 157 -42.90 -8.30 -1.32
N GLN A 158 -42.03 -7.52 -0.68
CA GLN A 158 -41.51 -7.92 0.62
C GLN A 158 -42.66 -7.76 1.63
N PRO A 159 -42.99 -8.78 2.45
CA PRO A 159 -43.93 -8.59 3.53
C PRO A 159 -43.30 -7.63 4.52
N PHE A 160 -43.83 -6.41 4.60
CA PHE A 160 -43.59 -5.55 5.75
C PHE A 160 -43.80 -6.39 7.02
N PRO A 161 -42.88 -6.32 8.01
CA PRO A 161 -43.11 -6.95 9.30
C PRO A 161 -44.37 -6.33 9.89
N GLU A 162 -45.46 -7.09 9.87
CA GLU A 162 -46.72 -6.96 10.62
C GLU A 162 -46.91 -5.61 11.34
N MET A 163 -46.99 -4.53 10.57
CA MET A 163 -47.20 -3.17 11.08
C MET A 163 -48.69 -2.95 11.37
N MET A 164 -49.34 -3.79 12.17
CA MET A 164 -50.66 -3.46 12.74
C MET A 164 -50.91 -4.26 14.03
N ASN A 165 -50.23 -3.90 15.11
CA ASN A 165 -50.87 -3.96 16.42
C ASN A 165 -51.18 -2.51 16.88
N PRO A 166 -52.40 -2.01 16.67
CA PRO A 166 -52.79 -0.64 17.04
C PRO A 166 -52.79 -0.39 18.56
N GLU A 167 -52.61 -1.42 19.40
CA GLU A 167 -52.42 -1.25 20.85
C GLU A 167 -50.99 -0.82 21.24
N ALA A 168 -50.01 -0.89 20.32
CA ALA A 168 -48.63 -0.48 20.58
C ALA A 168 -48.36 1.03 20.37
N MET A 169 -49.32 1.78 19.80
CA MET A 169 -49.15 3.22 19.53
C MET A 169 -49.40 4.14 20.74
N GLY A 170 -49.71 3.59 21.92
CA GLY A 170 -50.00 4.37 23.13
C GLY A 170 -48.83 4.64 24.08
N GLN A 171 -47.70 3.96 23.91
CA GLN A 171 -46.49 4.18 24.72
C GLN A 171 -45.26 3.93 23.86
N GLY A 172 -44.78 4.96 23.16
CA GLY A 172 -43.61 4.91 22.29
C GLY A 172 -42.35 4.53 23.06
N ARG A 173 -42.08 3.23 23.16
CA ARG A 173 -40.80 2.72 23.64
C ARG A 173 -39.77 2.94 22.54
N PRO A 174 -38.64 3.60 22.82
CA PRO A 174 -37.53 3.59 21.87
C PRO A 174 -37.02 2.15 21.74
N GLN A 175 -37.07 1.60 20.52
CA GLN A 175 -36.52 0.28 20.21
C GLN A 175 -35.12 0.44 19.60
N VAL A 176 -34.17 -0.39 20.04
CA VAL A 176 -32.83 -0.46 19.44
C VAL A 176 -32.96 -1.24 18.13
N LEU A 177 -32.59 -0.62 17.02
CA LEU A 177 -32.47 -1.27 15.72
C LEU A 177 -31.03 -1.75 15.56
N SER A 178 -30.82 -3.07 15.66
CA SER A 178 -29.53 -3.73 15.46
C SER A 178 -29.49 -4.38 14.06
N PRO A 179 -28.87 -3.76 13.04
CA PRO A 179 -28.79 -4.34 11.71
C PRO A 179 -27.94 -5.63 11.72
N PRO A 180 -28.25 -6.60 10.83
CA PRO A 180 -27.59 -7.89 10.82
C PRO A 180 -26.11 -7.77 10.46
N ALA A 181 -25.27 -8.34 11.29
CA ALA A 181 -23.83 -8.34 11.17
C ALA A 181 -23.25 -9.76 11.32
N THR A 182 -21.99 -9.90 10.97
CA THR A 182 -21.20 -11.10 11.22
C THR A 182 -19.98 -10.71 12.03
N LEU A 183 -19.71 -11.44 13.12
CA LEU A 183 -18.51 -11.23 13.91
C LEU A 183 -17.28 -11.72 13.14
N LEU A 184 -16.29 -10.86 13.02
CA LEU A 184 -15.03 -11.14 12.35
C LEU A 184 -13.85 -10.88 13.32
N PRO A 185 -13.24 -11.93 13.88
CA PRO A 185 -11.93 -11.81 14.50
C PRO A 185 -10.89 -11.51 13.42
N TYR A 186 -9.97 -10.58 13.71
CA TYR A 186 -8.97 -10.17 12.76
C TYR A 186 -7.63 -9.83 13.41
N ILE A 187 -6.57 -9.92 12.60
CA ILE A 187 -5.28 -9.29 12.85
C ILE A 187 -4.91 -8.46 11.62
N VAL A 188 -4.69 -7.16 11.80
CA VAL A 188 -4.16 -6.29 10.74
C VAL A 188 -2.66 -6.14 10.95
N LEU A 189 -1.88 -6.54 9.95
CA LEU A 189 -0.46 -6.26 9.85
C LEU A 189 -0.27 -4.95 9.10
N THR A 190 0.46 -4.00 9.68
CA THR A 190 0.86 -2.75 9.03
C THR A 190 2.37 -2.59 9.11
N GLY A 191 3.01 -2.12 8.04
CA GLY A 191 4.46 -1.92 8.02
C GLY A 191 4.87 -0.88 6.98
N LEU A 192 6.17 -0.59 6.93
CA LEU A 192 6.74 0.41 6.04
C LEU A 192 7.66 -0.26 5.01
N VAL A 193 7.38 -0.03 3.74
CA VAL A 193 8.24 -0.43 2.61
C VAL A 193 9.30 0.66 2.43
N PRO A 194 10.60 0.38 2.61
CA PRO A 194 11.66 1.39 2.59
C PRO A 194 12.08 1.75 1.14
N VAL A 195 11.19 2.38 0.39
CA VAL A 195 11.37 2.65 -1.05
C VAL A 195 12.60 3.52 -1.34
N ARG A 196 12.88 4.51 -0.49
CA ARG A 196 14.04 5.40 -0.68
C ARG A 196 15.35 4.66 -0.47
N LYS A 197 15.48 3.88 0.61
CA LYS A 197 16.69 3.09 0.90
C LYS A 197 16.96 2.10 -0.24
N GLN A 198 15.90 1.47 -0.75
CA GLN A 198 16.01 0.54 -1.87
C GLN A 198 16.43 1.24 -3.17
N ALA A 199 15.94 2.45 -3.45
CA ALA A 199 16.35 3.23 -4.60
C ALA A 199 17.82 3.69 -4.50
N GLU A 200 18.27 4.09 -3.31
CA GLU A 200 19.66 4.45 -3.04
C GLU A 200 20.62 3.26 -3.24
N GLU A 201 20.23 2.06 -2.79
CA GLU A 201 20.95 0.80 -3.05
C GLU A 201 21.13 0.55 -4.56
N TYR A 202 20.02 0.56 -5.32
CA TYR A 202 20.07 0.38 -6.78
C TYR A 202 20.95 1.43 -7.47
N ARG A 203 20.84 2.68 -7.05
CA ARG A 203 21.66 3.77 -7.59
C ARG A 203 23.14 3.51 -7.30
N SER A 204 23.50 3.13 -6.08
CA SER A 204 24.90 2.91 -5.70
C SER A 204 25.55 1.80 -6.53
N LEU A 205 24.79 0.73 -6.82
CA LEU A 205 25.27 -0.43 -7.59
C LEU A 205 25.37 -0.13 -9.08
N TYR A 206 24.33 0.46 -9.68
CA TYR A 206 24.24 0.60 -11.13
C TYR A 206 24.81 1.92 -11.66
N ALA A 207 25.01 2.93 -10.82
CA ALA A 207 25.62 4.21 -11.24
C ALA A 207 27.07 4.05 -11.72
N THR A 208 27.74 2.92 -11.45
CA THR A 208 29.09 2.65 -11.94
C THR A 208 29.20 1.44 -12.86
N ALA A 209 28.11 0.70 -13.06
CA ALA A 209 28.09 -0.48 -13.93
C ALA A 209 28.27 -0.09 -15.41
N THR A 210 28.89 -0.98 -16.19
CA THR A 210 29.11 -0.80 -17.63
C THR A 210 27.82 -0.98 -18.43
N PHE A 211 26.97 -1.92 -18.03
CA PHE A 211 25.62 -2.07 -18.58
C PHE A 211 24.62 -1.35 -17.70
N ARG A 212 23.92 -0.36 -18.26
CA ARG A 212 22.86 0.41 -17.60
C ARG A 212 21.59 0.31 -18.43
N ASP A 213 20.49 0.09 -17.73
CA ASP A 213 19.16 0.06 -18.32
C ASP A 213 18.21 0.78 -17.35
N PRO A 214 17.77 2.01 -17.68
CA PRO A 214 16.93 2.81 -16.80
C PRO A 214 15.63 2.10 -16.35
N GLN A 215 15.11 1.16 -17.14
CA GLN A 215 13.89 0.42 -16.79
C GLN A 215 14.15 -0.74 -15.81
N ARG A 216 15.38 -1.27 -15.79
CA ARG A 216 15.80 -2.34 -14.88
C ARG A 216 16.50 -1.82 -13.63
N ASP A 217 17.16 -0.67 -13.75
CA ASP A 217 17.97 -0.07 -12.69
C ASP A 217 17.12 0.72 -11.67
N ILE A 218 15.83 0.40 -11.59
CA ILE A 218 14.87 0.90 -10.60
C ILE A 218 14.26 -0.27 -9.82
N PRO A 219 13.98 -0.11 -8.52
CA PRO A 219 13.37 -1.17 -7.72
C PRO A 219 11.93 -1.42 -8.17
N ARG A 220 11.59 -2.70 -8.38
CA ARG A 220 10.24 -3.15 -8.71
C ARG A 220 9.84 -4.25 -7.75
N TRP A 221 8.86 -3.98 -6.90
CA TRP A 221 8.33 -4.95 -5.95
C TRP A 221 7.47 -5.98 -6.69
N SER A 222 7.62 -7.25 -6.36
CA SER A 222 6.83 -8.33 -6.95
C SER A 222 5.72 -8.76 -6.00
N ASP A 223 6.09 -9.57 -5.01
CA ASP A 223 5.16 -10.26 -4.12
C ASP A 223 5.60 -10.15 -2.65
N PHE A 224 4.77 -10.66 -1.75
CA PHE A 224 5.12 -10.85 -0.36
C PHE A 224 4.57 -12.18 0.16
N THR A 225 5.24 -12.73 1.17
CA THR A 225 4.84 -13.94 1.87
C THR A 225 4.54 -13.59 3.32
N VAL A 226 3.38 -14.00 3.80
CA VAL A 226 3.01 -13.88 5.23
C VAL A 226 3.05 -15.27 5.85
N GLU A 227 3.80 -15.39 6.93
CA GLU A 227 3.84 -16.61 7.73
C GLU A 227 3.26 -16.34 9.11
N ARG A 228 2.46 -17.29 9.58
CA ARG A 228 1.76 -17.25 10.86
C ARG A 228 2.16 -18.45 11.70
N GLN A 229 2.42 -18.20 12.98
CA GLN A 229 2.64 -19.22 13.99
C GLN A 229 1.54 -19.10 15.03
N THR A 230 0.74 -20.15 15.20
CA THR A 230 -0.22 -20.26 16.32
C THR A 230 0.52 -20.74 17.54
N LEU A 231 0.37 -20.01 18.66
CA LEU A 231 1.05 -20.34 19.90
C LEU A 231 0.16 -21.20 20.79
N ASP A 232 0.75 -22.22 21.38
CA ASP A 232 0.15 -22.97 22.48
C ASP A 232 0.39 -22.27 23.84
N ALA A 233 -0.13 -22.86 24.92
CA ALA A 233 0.05 -22.33 26.27
C ALA A 233 1.53 -22.25 26.72
N THR A 234 2.45 -22.92 26.02
CA THR A 234 3.90 -22.88 26.28
C THR A 234 4.63 -21.85 25.44
N GLY A 235 3.93 -21.15 24.53
CA GLY A 235 4.50 -20.18 23.61
C GLY A 235 5.24 -20.80 22.42
N ALA A 236 5.03 -22.10 22.17
CA ALA A 236 5.61 -22.83 21.05
C ALA A 236 4.58 -22.97 19.91
N GLY A 237 5.08 -23.12 18.68
CA GLY A 237 4.24 -23.32 17.50
C GLY A 237 5.08 -23.57 16.25
N GLN A 238 4.43 -23.98 15.16
CA GLN A 238 5.09 -24.10 13.85
C GLN A 238 4.69 -22.94 12.94
N TRP A 239 5.66 -22.40 12.21
CA TRP A 239 5.41 -21.41 11.18
C TRP A 239 4.67 -22.05 10.00
N LYS A 240 3.59 -21.41 9.57
CA LYS A 240 2.81 -21.81 8.40
C LYS A 240 2.61 -20.62 7.48
N THR A 241 2.92 -20.81 6.20
CA THR A 241 2.66 -19.82 5.16
C THR A 241 1.16 -19.68 4.92
N ILE A 242 0.68 -18.44 4.89
CA ILE A 242 -0.71 -18.13 4.55
C ILE A 242 -0.87 -18.18 3.02
N ASP A 243 -1.80 -18.99 2.54
CA ASP A 243 -2.16 -19.06 1.13
C ASP A 243 -3.06 -17.88 0.74
N LEU A 244 -2.45 -16.86 0.13
CA LEU A 244 -3.12 -15.60 -0.20
C LEU A 244 -4.32 -15.78 -1.16
N ARG A 245 -4.26 -16.78 -2.05
CA ARG A 245 -5.38 -17.05 -2.98
C ARG A 245 -6.58 -17.63 -2.24
N LYS A 246 -6.35 -18.57 -1.33
CA LYS A 246 -7.41 -19.09 -0.46
C LYS A 246 -7.99 -18.00 0.44
N THR A 247 -7.13 -17.11 0.95
CA THR A 247 -7.53 -15.98 1.78
C THR A 247 -8.47 -15.03 1.01
N VAL A 248 -8.12 -14.60 -0.20
CA VAL A 248 -8.99 -13.73 -1.03
C VAL A 248 -10.29 -14.43 -1.42
N LYS A 249 -10.23 -15.74 -1.75
CA LYS A 249 -11.44 -16.52 -2.03
C LYS A 249 -12.39 -16.52 -0.83
N ARG A 250 -11.85 -16.67 0.39
CA ARG A 250 -12.64 -16.60 1.63
C ARG A 250 -13.19 -15.19 1.86
N TRP A 251 -12.42 -14.15 1.59
CA TRP A 251 -12.92 -12.77 1.67
C TRP A 251 -14.14 -12.58 0.77
N GLY A 252 -14.09 -13.04 -0.49
CA GLY A 252 -15.24 -12.98 -1.40
C GLY A 252 -16.46 -13.82 -0.97
N GLN A 253 -16.29 -14.76 -0.04
CA GLN A 253 -17.39 -15.55 0.55
C GLN A 253 -17.99 -14.86 1.78
N VAL A 254 -17.14 -14.25 2.61
CA VAL A 254 -17.53 -13.73 3.94
C VAL A 254 -17.86 -12.24 3.90
N TRP A 255 -17.16 -11.45 3.11
CA TRP A 255 -17.31 -10.00 3.07
C TRP A 255 -18.52 -9.61 2.22
N ALA A 256 -19.42 -8.78 2.76
CA ALA A 256 -20.50 -8.18 1.98
C ALA A 256 -19.98 -7.16 0.95
N GLY A 257 -18.85 -6.52 1.26
CA GLY A 257 -18.22 -5.50 0.44
C GLY A 257 -16.85 -5.12 1.00
N VAL A 258 -16.15 -4.25 0.28
CA VAL A 258 -14.87 -3.67 0.70
C VAL A 258 -15.12 -2.28 1.29
N ALA A 259 -14.45 -1.95 2.39
CA ALA A 259 -14.52 -0.63 3.00
C ALA A 259 -13.91 0.42 2.06
N THR A 260 -14.64 1.51 1.85
CA THR A 260 -14.14 2.66 1.09
C THR A 260 -13.16 3.44 1.96
N GLU A 261 -11.89 3.46 1.56
CA GLU A 261 -10.84 4.25 2.22
C GLU A 261 -10.15 5.12 1.18
N ALA A 262 -10.17 6.43 1.40
CA ALA A 262 -9.41 7.38 0.60
C ALA A 262 -8.06 7.60 1.25
N LEU A 263 -7.00 7.01 0.67
CA LEU A 263 -5.62 7.27 1.05
C LEU A 263 -4.92 8.10 -0.01
N PRO A 264 -4.01 9.02 0.40
CA PRO A 264 -3.14 9.69 -0.54
C PRO A 264 -2.37 8.66 -1.39
N PRO A 265 -2.37 8.77 -2.73
CA PRO A 265 -1.62 7.87 -3.60
C PRO A 265 -0.12 7.84 -3.28
N THR A 266 0.41 8.92 -2.69
CA THR A 266 1.80 9.02 -2.23
C THR A 266 2.15 8.03 -1.11
N LEU A 267 1.18 7.46 -0.40
CA LEU A 267 1.45 6.45 0.63
C LEU A 267 1.39 5.02 0.10
N MET A 268 0.97 4.82 -1.13
CA MET A 268 0.82 3.52 -1.77
C MET A 268 1.90 3.32 -2.85
N LEU A 269 2.31 2.08 -3.07
CA LEU A 269 3.18 1.76 -4.21
C LEU A 269 2.41 2.06 -5.51
N SER A 270 3.04 2.75 -6.44
CA SER A 270 2.47 2.97 -7.79
C SER A 270 2.47 1.68 -8.62
N ASP A 271 1.74 1.67 -9.73
CA ASP A 271 1.74 0.55 -10.68
C ASP A 271 3.12 0.33 -11.34
N THR A 272 3.95 1.37 -11.40
CA THR A 272 5.33 1.28 -11.90
C THR A 272 6.26 0.62 -10.89
N GLU A 273 6.11 0.98 -9.61
CA GLU A 273 6.84 0.39 -8.48
C GLU A 273 6.40 -1.06 -8.24
N ASN A 274 5.11 -1.35 -8.33
CA ASN A 274 4.53 -2.68 -8.13
C ASN A 274 3.70 -3.11 -9.37
N PRO A 275 4.36 -3.60 -10.43
CA PRO A 275 3.74 -4.07 -11.68
C PRO A 275 3.07 -5.45 -11.46
N ARG A 276 2.17 -5.53 -10.49
CA ARG A 276 1.54 -6.76 -10.03
C ARG A 276 0.62 -7.33 -11.11
N ASP A 277 0.77 -8.62 -11.40
CA ASP A 277 -0.26 -9.39 -12.09
C ASP A 277 -1.32 -9.87 -11.08
N PRO A 278 -2.57 -9.38 -11.14
CA PRO A 278 -3.63 -9.81 -10.23
C PRO A 278 -3.94 -11.31 -10.29
N ALA A 279 -3.66 -11.99 -11.42
CA ALA A 279 -3.84 -13.43 -11.56
C ALA A 279 -2.78 -14.23 -10.80
N ALA A 280 -1.53 -13.75 -10.79
CA ALA A 280 -0.45 -14.35 -10.04
C ALA A 280 -0.58 -14.07 -8.54
N MET A 281 -0.77 -12.79 -8.20
CA MET A 281 -0.79 -12.27 -6.84
C MET A 281 -2.07 -11.47 -6.60
N PRO A 282 -3.09 -12.03 -5.92
CA PRO A 282 -4.41 -11.41 -5.86
C PRO A 282 -4.50 -10.20 -4.92
N ILE A 283 -3.49 -9.96 -4.08
CA ILE A 283 -3.46 -8.88 -3.08
C ILE A 283 -2.23 -8.01 -3.33
N GLY A 284 -2.39 -6.69 -3.42
CA GLY A 284 -1.26 -5.76 -3.43
C GLY A 284 -0.64 -5.57 -2.04
N PHE A 285 0.44 -4.80 -1.95
CA PHE A 285 1.08 -4.49 -0.66
C PHE A 285 0.15 -3.75 0.31
N PHE A 286 -0.87 -3.07 -0.21
CA PHE A 286 -1.90 -2.45 0.58
C PHE A 286 -3.24 -3.18 0.37
N GLY A 287 -3.53 -4.13 1.27
CA GLY A 287 -4.71 -4.97 1.20
C GLY A 287 -6.02 -4.22 1.54
N PRO A 288 -7.15 -4.64 0.95
CA PRO A 288 -8.47 -4.11 1.27
C PRO A 288 -8.92 -4.55 2.67
N LEU A 289 -9.91 -3.84 3.23
CA LEU A 289 -10.59 -4.20 4.47
C LEU A 289 -12.08 -4.47 4.22
N PRO A 290 -12.75 -5.32 5.01
CA PRO A 290 -14.17 -5.58 4.83
C PRO A 290 -15.03 -4.37 5.21
N GLN A 291 -16.17 -4.21 4.56
CA GLN A 291 -17.17 -3.22 4.97
C GLN A 291 -17.69 -3.54 6.37
N LEU A 292 -17.57 -2.57 7.28
CA LEU A 292 -18.11 -2.68 8.64
C LEU A 292 -19.65 -2.62 8.61
N ALA A 293 -20.28 -3.37 9.51
CA ALA A 293 -21.72 -3.31 9.70
C ALA A 293 -22.15 -1.94 10.19
N GLU A 294 -23.39 -1.59 9.89
CA GLU A 294 -24.00 -0.42 10.53
C GLU A 294 -24.07 -0.63 12.05
N ARG A 295 -23.82 0.43 12.81
CA ARG A 295 -23.92 0.36 14.26
C ARG A 295 -25.39 0.32 14.69
N PRO A 296 -25.73 -0.41 15.77
CA PRO A 296 -27.08 -0.35 16.28
C PRO A 296 -27.42 1.08 16.73
N SER A 297 -28.64 1.51 16.42
CA SER A 297 -29.10 2.87 16.72
C SER A 297 -30.50 2.85 17.33
N LEU A 298 -30.82 3.90 18.07
CA LEU A 298 -32.13 4.05 18.69
C LEU A 298 -33.12 4.60 17.66
N ALA A 299 -34.19 3.85 17.38
CA ALA A 299 -35.23 4.30 16.45
C ALA A 299 -35.87 5.62 16.95
N GLY A 300 -35.91 6.64 16.09
CA GLY A 300 -36.54 7.94 16.39
C GLY A 300 -35.65 8.97 17.11
N PHE A 301 -34.38 8.67 17.38
CA PHE A 301 -33.41 9.64 17.90
C PHE A 301 -32.39 10.04 16.83
N ASN A 302 -32.73 11.07 16.04
CA ASN A 302 -31.83 11.70 15.05
C ASN A 302 -30.81 12.62 15.75
N GLY A 303 -30.10 12.08 16.73
CA GLY A 303 -29.22 12.81 17.63
C GLY A 303 -27.75 12.82 17.23
N GLN A 304 -27.41 12.64 15.94
CA GLN A 304 -26.20 13.21 15.35
C GLN A 304 -26.25 13.04 13.83
N MET A 305 -25.83 14.09 13.13
CA MET A 305 -25.64 14.15 11.69
C MET A 305 -24.66 13.09 11.17
N GLY A 306 -25.13 11.85 11.02
CA GLY A 306 -24.68 10.98 9.95
C GLY A 306 -25.66 11.18 8.80
N MET A 307 -25.20 11.79 7.70
CA MET A 307 -25.98 11.93 6.47
C MET A 307 -26.68 10.60 6.13
N THR A 308 -27.97 10.50 6.38
CA THR A 308 -28.82 9.44 5.86
C THR A 308 -28.88 9.62 4.35
N GLY A 309 -27.97 8.98 3.63
CA GLY A 309 -27.90 9.11 2.17
C GLY A 309 -26.56 8.76 1.51
N GLN A 310 -25.46 8.57 2.26
CA GLN A 310 -24.26 7.97 1.67
C GLN A 310 -24.18 6.48 2.02
N PRO A 311 -24.22 5.56 1.03
CA PRO A 311 -23.98 4.12 1.24
C PRO A 311 -22.50 3.80 1.54
N GLY A 312 -21.80 4.69 2.24
CA GLY A 312 -20.43 4.49 2.69
C GLY A 312 -20.45 3.84 4.07
N GLY A 313 -20.11 2.55 4.15
CA GLY A 313 -19.97 1.86 5.43
C GLY A 313 -19.05 2.60 6.42
N PHE A 314 -19.20 2.32 7.71
CA PHE A 314 -18.31 2.84 8.74
C PHE A 314 -16.85 2.53 8.36
N SER A 315 -15.99 3.55 8.35
CA SER A 315 -14.56 3.36 8.04
C SER A 315 -13.85 2.68 9.22
N TRP A 316 -12.81 1.91 8.92
CA TRP A 316 -11.92 1.34 9.94
C TRP A 316 -11.15 2.42 10.71
N GLY A 317 -11.13 3.65 10.17
CA GLY A 317 -10.45 4.80 10.73
C GLY A 317 -8.93 4.65 10.71
N LEU A 318 -8.26 5.58 11.40
CA LEU A 318 -6.79 5.65 11.43
C LEU A 318 -6.13 4.48 12.16
N LYS A 319 -6.89 3.69 12.94
CA LYS A 319 -6.37 2.53 13.69
C LYS A 319 -5.93 1.38 12.79
N ALA A 320 -6.46 1.29 11.59
CA ALA A 320 -6.08 0.29 10.61
C ALA A 320 -4.91 0.72 9.71
N LEU A 321 -4.31 1.88 10.01
CA LEU A 321 -3.13 2.42 9.33
C LEU A 321 -1.92 2.40 10.25
N HIS A 322 -0.74 2.39 9.64
CA HIS A 322 0.51 2.50 10.39
C HIS A 322 0.63 3.90 11.04
N PRO A 323 1.13 4.04 12.29
CA PRO A 323 1.24 5.34 12.96
C PRO A 323 2.00 6.42 12.17
N TRP A 324 3.07 6.04 11.47
CA TRP A 324 3.80 6.94 10.58
C TRP A 324 2.90 7.48 9.45
N ALA A 325 2.07 6.62 8.85
CA ALA A 325 1.15 7.02 7.78
C ALA A 325 0.08 7.98 8.30
N VAL A 326 -0.41 7.74 9.53
CA VAL A 326 -1.35 8.65 10.19
C VAL A 326 -0.73 10.04 10.36
N ALA A 327 0.50 10.12 10.86
CA ALA A 327 1.21 11.38 11.01
C ALA A 327 1.43 12.11 9.67
N GLU A 328 1.76 11.38 8.59
CA GLU A 328 1.95 11.99 7.28
C GLU A 328 0.63 12.49 6.68
N ILE A 329 -0.48 11.76 6.87
CA ILE A 329 -1.83 12.21 6.47
C ILE A 329 -2.19 13.50 7.21
N GLU A 330 -1.96 13.57 8.52
CA GLU A 330 -2.23 14.78 9.31
C GLU A 330 -1.40 15.98 8.83
N LYS A 331 -0.13 15.73 8.48
CA LYS A 331 0.76 16.76 7.94
C LYS A 331 0.28 17.26 6.57
N LEU A 332 -0.08 16.36 5.66
CA LEU A 332 -0.63 16.72 4.35
C LEU A 332 -1.92 17.53 4.50
N ARG A 333 -2.78 17.16 5.46
CA ARG A 333 -4.02 17.91 5.73
C ARG A 333 -3.74 19.33 6.20
N LYS A 334 -2.78 19.51 7.12
CA LYS A 334 -2.36 20.84 7.59
C LYS A 334 -1.78 21.69 6.46
N GLN A 335 -0.96 21.10 5.58
CA GLN A 335 -0.41 21.80 4.43
C GLN A 335 -1.51 22.27 3.46
N GLN A 336 -2.51 21.42 3.19
CA GLN A 336 -3.66 21.80 2.38
C GLN A 336 -4.50 22.91 3.04
N GLU A 337 -4.72 22.84 4.35
CA GLU A 337 -5.41 23.89 5.12
C GLU A 337 -4.66 25.23 5.02
N GLU A 338 -3.34 25.22 5.16
CA GLU A 338 -2.48 26.40 5.02
C GLU A 338 -2.48 26.96 3.57
N GLU A 339 -2.46 26.09 2.57
CA GLU A 339 -2.53 26.50 1.15
C GLU A 339 -3.89 27.12 0.82
N MET A 340 -4.99 26.54 1.31
CA MET A 340 -6.32 27.13 1.17
C MET A 340 -6.40 28.50 1.85
N LEU A 341 -5.83 28.65 3.05
CA LEU A 341 -5.80 29.92 3.76
C LEU A 341 -4.98 30.98 2.98
N LYS A 342 -3.82 30.60 2.43
CA LYS A 342 -3.00 31.47 1.58
C LYS A 342 -3.71 31.88 0.29
N GLN A 343 -4.49 30.99 -0.31
CA GLN A 343 -5.31 31.32 -1.49
C GLN A 343 -6.45 32.29 -1.13
N GLN A 344 -7.00 32.18 0.07
CA GLN A 344 -8.03 33.08 0.59
C GLN A 344 -7.46 34.47 0.91
N GLU A 345 -6.23 34.55 1.43
CA GLU A 345 -5.53 35.81 1.73
C GLU A 345 -4.86 36.46 0.49
N GLY A 346 -4.45 35.65 -0.50
CA GLY A 346 -3.88 36.09 -1.77
C GLY A 346 -4.90 36.52 -2.82
N GLY A 347 -6.20 36.43 -2.52
CA GLY A 347 -7.28 36.95 -3.35
C GLY A 347 -7.24 38.48 -3.41
N LEU A 348 -6.82 39.01 -4.56
CA LEU A 348 -6.77 40.44 -4.91
C LEU A 348 -7.95 41.25 -4.33
N PRO A 349 -7.71 42.31 -3.53
CA PRO A 349 -8.75 43.21 -3.06
C PRO A 349 -9.10 44.19 -4.18
N GLY A 350 -10.10 43.89 -5.01
CA GLY A 350 -10.62 44.89 -5.94
C GLY A 350 -11.28 44.41 -7.23
N LEU A 351 -12.28 43.52 -7.16
CA LEU A 351 -13.32 43.48 -8.17
C LEU A 351 -14.69 43.66 -7.50
N PRO A 352 -15.46 44.69 -7.89
CA PRO A 352 -16.79 44.91 -7.33
C PRO A 352 -17.71 43.78 -7.82
N MET A 353 -18.14 42.94 -6.88
CA MET A 353 -19.28 42.06 -7.05
C MET A 353 -20.53 42.93 -7.22
N ALA A 354 -20.87 43.23 -8.47
CA ALA A 354 -22.17 43.77 -8.83
C ALA A 354 -23.21 42.66 -8.61
N ASP A 355 -23.98 42.83 -7.55
CA ASP A 355 -25.42 42.62 -7.45
C ASP A 355 -26.02 41.62 -8.47
N ALA A 356 -25.99 40.35 -8.11
CA ALA A 356 -26.99 39.39 -8.52
C ALA A 356 -27.41 38.63 -7.26
N GLY A 357 -28.26 39.27 -6.46
CA GLY A 357 -28.97 38.58 -5.39
C GLY A 357 -29.73 37.38 -5.96
N LEU A 358 -29.49 36.20 -5.41
CA LEU A 358 -30.46 35.12 -5.20
C LEU A 358 -29.81 33.98 -4.39
N SER A 359 -30.46 33.63 -3.27
CA SER A 359 -30.30 32.41 -2.48
C SER A 359 -29.08 32.28 -1.56
N ALA A 360 -29.21 32.87 -0.37
CA ALA A 360 -28.50 32.41 0.83
C ALA A 360 -29.08 31.04 1.25
N GLY A 361 -28.49 29.98 0.71
CA GLY A 361 -28.81 28.60 1.05
C GLY A 361 -27.53 27.79 1.25
N ASN A 362 -27.22 27.52 2.51
CA ASN A 362 -26.68 26.24 2.97
C ASN A 362 -25.46 25.66 2.20
N MET A 363 -24.26 26.19 2.42
CA MET A 363 -23.00 25.50 2.08
C MET A 363 -22.44 24.73 3.26
N GLY A 364 -23.09 23.61 3.58
CA GLY A 364 -22.49 22.46 4.24
C GLY A 364 -22.30 21.36 3.20
N GLY A 365 -21.38 21.58 2.26
CA GLY A 365 -21.15 20.70 1.11
C GLY A 365 -19.94 19.79 1.36
N GLY A 366 -20.20 18.50 1.49
CA GLY A 366 -19.17 17.47 1.56
C GLY A 366 -18.28 17.46 0.32
N PHE A 367 -17.00 17.20 0.56
CA PHE A 367 -15.99 16.95 -0.45
C PHE A 367 -16.37 15.71 -1.27
N SER A 368 -16.92 15.91 -2.46
CA SER A 368 -16.99 14.93 -3.54
C SER A 368 -16.14 15.47 -4.70
N GLY A 369 -14.91 14.98 -4.81
CA GLY A 369 -13.94 15.51 -5.77
C GLY A 369 -12.71 14.64 -5.96
N PHE A 370 -12.90 13.33 -6.12
CA PHE A 370 -11.93 12.49 -6.83
C PHE A 370 -12.74 11.55 -7.75
N PRO A 371 -12.44 11.48 -9.06
CA PRO A 371 -13.14 10.56 -9.95
C PRO A 371 -12.71 9.14 -9.60
N GLY A 372 -13.62 8.39 -8.98
CA GLY A 372 -13.44 6.99 -8.66
C GLY A 372 -13.50 6.13 -9.91
N SER A 373 -12.46 5.31 -10.09
CA SER A 373 -12.45 4.15 -10.97
C SER A 373 -13.48 3.12 -10.48
N GLY A 374 -14.62 3.06 -11.17
CA GLY A 374 -15.66 2.07 -10.94
C GLY A 374 -15.27 0.71 -11.50
N PHE A 375 -15.31 -0.31 -10.63
CA PHE A 375 -15.23 -1.72 -11.00
C PHE A 375 -16.65 -2.23 -11.24
N SER A 376 -17.08 -2.30 -12.49
CA SER A 376 -18.26 -3.07 -12.90
C SER A 376 -18.08 -3.49 -14.36
N GLY A 377 -18.01 -4.79 -14.59
CA GLY A 377 -17.92 -5.36 -15.93
C GLY A 377 -19.28 -5.32 -16.64
N ASP A 378 -19.26 -4.82 -17.87
CA ASP A 378 -20.05 -5.34 -19.00
C ASP A 378 -19.33 -4.91 -20.30
N PRO A 379 -19.27 -5.75 -21.36
CA PRO A 379 -18.46 -5.49 -22.55
C PRO A 379 -19.33 -4.86 -23.65
N GLY A 380 -19.04 -3.63 -24.05
CA GLY A 380 -19.75 -3.06 -25.20
C GLY A 380 -19.41 -1.61 -25.51
N SER A 381 -18.63 -1.45 -26.59
CA SER A 381 -18.59 -0.29 -27.49
C SER A 381 -18.17 1.07 -26.92
N GLY A 382 -17.14 1.66 -27.52
CA GLY A 382 -16.94 3.11 -27.49
C GLY A 382 -15.51 3.56 -27.36
N ASP A 383 -14.74 3.30 -28.41
CA ASP A 383 -13.55 4.03 -28.83
C ASP A 383 -13.53 5.51 -28.39
N PHE A 384 -12.64 5.85 -27.45
CA PHE A 384 -11.95 7.14 -27.38
C PHE A 384 -10.55 6.87 -26.83
N GLY A 385 -9.61 6.64 -27.74
CA GLY A 385 -8.18 6.59 -27.46
C GLY A 385 -7.68 7.90 -26.87
N MET A 386 -7.50 7.93 -25.56
CA MET A 386 -6.53 8.82 -24.92
C MET A 386 -5.16 8.14 -25.04
N GLU A 387 -4.45 8.53 -26.09
CA GLU A 387 -3.06 8.19 -26.34
C GLU A 387 -2.22 8.62 -25.13
N SER A 388 -1.81 7.65 -24.31
CA SER A 388 -0.92 7.82 -23.16
C SER A 388 0.50 8.07 -23.66
N GLY A 389 0.74 9.29 -24.13
CA GLY A 389 2.03 9.76 -24.61
C GLY A 389 2.38 11.09 -23.98
N PHE A 390 2.59 11.09 -22.66
CA PHE A 390 3.28 12.20 -22.00
C PHE A 390 4.21 11.61 -20.94
N ASP A 391 5.49 11.82 -21.18
CA ASP A 391 6.62 11.47 -20.30
C ASP A 391 6.29 11.86 -18.85
N ASP A 392 6.21 10.87 -17.97
CA ASP A 392 6.19 11.11 -16.53
C ASP A 392 7.63 11.44 -16.09
N PRO A 393 7.98 12.70 -15.78
CA PRO A 393 9.33 13.07 -15.34
C PRO A 393 9.72 12.43 -13.99
N LEU A 394 8.81 11.69 -13.34
CA LEU A 394 9.08 10.92 -12.14
C LEU A 394 9.64 9.51 -12.41
N ALA A 395 9.62 9.02 -13.66
CA ALA A 395 10.06 7.67 -14.01
C ALA A 395 11.59 7.50 -14.15
N GLY A 396 12.35 8.59 -14.05
CA GLY A 396 13.81 8.54 -13.99
C GLY A 396 14.34 8.22 -12.59
N PRO A 397 15.58 7.70 -12.46
CA PRO A 397 16.21 7.49 -11.15
C PRO A 397 16.32 8.78 -10.29
N GLU A 398 16.19 9.95 -10.91
CA GLU A 398 16.11 11.23 -10.19
C GLU A 398 14.73 11.52 -9.57
N GLY A 399 13.63 11.01 -10.15
CA GLY A 399 12.28 11.13 -9.60
C GLY A 399 12.06 10.33 -8.31
N LEU A 400 12.79 9.21 -8.17
CA LEU A 400 12.78 8.37 -6.97
C LEU A 400 13.48 9.00 -5.76
N ILE A 401 14.34 10.01 -5.94
CA ILE A 401 15.00 10.70 -4.82
C ILE A 401 14.07 11.71 -4.15
N ASN A 402 13.12 12.26 -4.91
CA ASN A 402 12.02 13.07 -4.40
C ASN A 402 10.82 12.21 -3.97
N SER A 403 10.95 10.87 -4.02
CA SER A 403 9.91 9.97 -3.54
C SER A 403 9.88 9.94 -2.02
N PRO A 404 8.71 9.66 -1.42
CA PRO A 404 8.58 9.54 0.02
C PRO A 404 9.52 8.46 0.56
N GLU A 405 9.92 8.62 1.82
CA GLU A 405 10.85 7.70 2.47
C GLU A 405 10.30 6.26 2.51
N TYR A 406 8.99 6.14 2.73
CA TYR A 406 8.28 4.88 2.86
C TYR A 406 6.98 4.83 2.05
N ARG A 407 6.54 3.61 1.75
CA ARG A 407 5.15 3.29 1.36
C ARG A 407 4.53 2.38 2.42
N VAL A 408 3.21 2.34 2.51
CA VAL A 408 2.49 1.59 3.53
C VAL A 408 2.20 0.16 3.05
N PHE A 409 2.57 -0.80 3.87
CA PHE A 409 2.13 -2.19 3.76
C PHE A 409 0.93 -2.44 4.67
N ARG A 410 -0.08 -3.16 4.18
CA ARG A 410 -1.22 -3.63 4.97
C ARG A 410 -1.68 -5.02 4.53
N PHE A 411 -1.85 -5.91 5.48
CA PHE A 411 -2.47 -7.22 5.29
C PHE A 411 -3.44 -7.51 6.44
N ILE A 412 -4.59 -8.14 6.15
CA ILE A 412 -5.55 -8.55 7.19
C ILE A 412 -5.68 -10.08 7.20
N ASP A 413 -5.44 -10.69 8.36
CA ASP A 413 -5.73 -12.10 8.60
C ASP A 413 -7.09 -12.23 9.30
N THR A 414 -8.03 -12.92 8.65
CA THR A 414 -9.39 -13.19 9.16
C THR A 414 -9.62 -14.67 9.49
N ASP A 415 -8.57 -15.50 9.37
CA ASP A 415 -8.58 -16.92 9.75
C ASP A 415 -8.01 -17.12 11.17
N VAL A 416 -8.22 -16.14 12.03
CA VAL A 416 -7.76 -16.17 13.42
C VAL A 416 -8.93 -16.48 14.34
N GLU A 417 -8.64 -17.10 15.48
CA GLU A 417 -9.65 -17.49 16.46
C GLU A 417 -9.60 -16.59 17.69
N PRO A 418 -10.76 -16.19 18.25
CA PRO A 418 -10.83 -15.46 19.50
C PRO A 418 -10.08 -16.17 20.64
N GLY A 419 -9.37 -15.42 21.48
CA GLY A 419 -8.62 -15.93 22.63
C GLY A 419 -7.27 -16.60 22.29
N LYS A 420 -6.97 -16.86 21.01
CA LYS A 420 -5.69 -17.44 20.60
C LYS A 420 -4.60 -16.36 20.42
N ALA A 421 -3.35 -16.79 20.58
CA ALA A 421 -2.18 -15.97 20.38
C ALA A 421 -1.40 -16.41 19.14
N TYR A 422 -0.85 -15.44 18.42
CA TYR A 422 -0.18 -15.64 17.14
C TYR A 422 1.11 -14.82 17.06
N ARG A 423 2.08 -15.32 16.29
CA ARG A 423 3.21 -14.54 15.76
C ARG A 423 3.13 -14.48 14.25
N TYR A 424 3.63 -13.39 13.70
CA TYR A 424 3.69 -13.17 12.27
C TYR A 424 5.11 -12.82 11.85
N ARG A 425 5.44 -13.17 10.61
CA ARG A 425 6.59 -12.61 9.91
C ARG A 425 6.23 -12.39 8.45
N VAL A 426 6.79 -11.35 7.86
CA VAL A 426 6.50 -10.95 6.49
C VAL A 426 7.81 -10.86 5.73
N THR A 427 7.83 -11.49 4.56
CA THR A 427 8.96 -11.45 3.65
C THR A 427 8.51 -10.79 2.36
N ILE A 428 9.22 -9.77 1.89
CA ILE A 428 8.92 -9.08 0.63
C ILE A 428 9.92 -9.48 -0.45
N GLN A 429 9.46 -9.44 -1.71
CA GLN A 429 10.23 -9.80 -2.89
C GLN A 429 10.31 -8.66 -3.89
N LEU A 430 11.43 -8.59 -4.60
CA LEU A 430 11.66 -7.67 -5.72
C LEU A 430 11.95 -8.46 -6.99
N TRP A 431 11.62 -7.88 -8.13
CA TRP A 431 12.12 -8.35 -9.41
C TRP A 431 13.64 -8.25 -9.47
N ASN A 432 14.29 -9.33 -9.89
CA ASN A 432 15.73 -9.34 -10.10
C ASN A 432 16.09 -8.56 -11.38
N PRO A 433 16.82 -7.43 -11.28
CA PRO A 433 17.18 -6.63 -12.44
C PRO A 433 18.20 -7.32 -13.35
N ASN A 434 18.94 -8.31 -12.82
CA ASN A 434 20.00 -9.04 -13.52
C ASN A 434 19.47 -10.26 -14.31
N VAL A 435 18.17 -10.56 -14.21
CA VAL A 435 17.56 -11.72 -14.89
C VAL A 435 17.72 -11.64 -16.41
N GLY A 436 18.22 -12.72 -17.01
CA GLY A 436 18.44 -12.83 -18.46
C GLY A 436 19.59 -11.97 -19.03
N LEU A 437 20.43 -11.35 -18.19
CA LEU A 437 21.59 -10.60 -18.68
C LEU A 437 22.75 -11.55 -19.08
N PRO A 438 23.52 -11.20 -20.12
CA PRO A 438 24.74 -11.95 -20.47
C PRO A 438 25.78 -11.97 -19.35
N LEU A 439 26.43 -13.12 -19.15
CA LEU A 439 27.46 -13.37 -18.12
C LEU A 439 28.56 -12.30 -18.04
N ARG A 440 28.93 -11.71 -19.19
CA ARG A 440 29.95 -10.64 -19.25
C ARG A 440 29.61 -9.37 -18.45
N PHE A 441 28.34 -9.20 -18.08
CA PHE A 441 27.87 -8.04 -17.31
C PHE A 441 27.55 -8.37 -15.86
N LEU A 442 27.67 -9.63 -15.45
CA LEU A 442 27.29 -10.10 -14.12
C LEU A 442 28.53 -10.49 -13.31
N GLU A 443 28.49 -10.26 -12.01
CA GLU A 443 29.53 -10.73 -11.10
C GLU A 443 29.45 -12.25 -10.92
N ASP A 444 28.23 -12.80 -10.88
CA ASP A 444 27.97 -14.23 -10.82
C ASP A 444 26.91 -14.66 -11.85
N ALA A 445 27.18 -15.78 -12.52
CA ALA A 445 26.28 -16.41 -13.48
C ALA A 445 24.93 -16.82 -12.88
N SER A 446 24.91 -17.19 -11.60
CA SER A 446 23.68 -17.59 -10.89
C SER A 446 22.63 -16.49 -10.87
N GLN A 447 23.06 -15.22 -10.87
CA GLN A 447 22.22 -14.02 -10.78
C GLN A 447 21.33 -13.82 -12.00
N ALA A 448 21.64 -14.47 -13.13
CA ALA A 448 20.82 -14.38 -14.34
C ALA A 448 19.54 -15.23 -14.28
N ASN A 449 19.48 -16.21 -13.37
CA ASN A 449 18.47 -17.27 -13.38
C ASN A 449 17.30 -16.99 -12.43
N GLU A 450 17.57 -16.42 -11.25
CA GLU A 450 16.53 -16.14 -10.26
C GLU A 450 15.67 -14.95 -10.71
N VAL A 451 14.35 -15.14 -10.78
CA VAL A 451 13.42 -14.10 -11.23
C VAL A 451 13.19 -13.04 -10.15
N ASN A 452 13.13 -13.46 -8.89
CA ASN A 452 12.84 -12.60 -7.75
C ASN A 452 13.95 -12.68 -6.70
N LEU A 453 14.25 -11.55 -6.08
CA LEU A 453 15.12 -11.41 -4.92
C LEU A 453 14.27 -11.34 -3.66
N THR A 454 14.73 -11.96 -2.58
CA THR A 454 13.95 -12.09 -1.34
C THR A 454 14.65 -11.37 -0.19
N SER A 455 13.89 -10.62 0.61
CA SER A 455 14.38 -9.99 1.84
C SER A 455 14.56 -10.98 2.99
N THR A 456 15.28 -10.57 4.03
CA THR A 456 15.18 -11.23 5.34
C THR A 456 13.76 -11.07 5.90
N PRO A 457 13.19 -12.07 6.61
CA PRO A 457 11.87 -11.93 7.21
C PRO A 457 11.81 -10.78 8.22
N ALA A 458 10.80 -9.90 8.08
CA ALA A 458 10.47 -8.88 9.07
C ALA A 458 9.51 -9.45 10.11
N GLU A 459 9.80 -9.24 11.38
CA GLU A 459 8.90 -9.60 12.50
C GLU A 459 8.31 -8.33 13.13
N PRO A 460 7.08 -8.38 13.66
CA PRO A 460 6.49 -7.24 14.35
C PRO A 460 7.40 -6.76 15.48
N GLU A 461 7.55 -5.44 15.63
CA GLU A 461 8.38 -4.86 16.68
C GLU A 461 8.03 -5.45 18.05
N LEU A 462 9.08 -5.82 18.81
CA LEU A 462 9.00 -6.44 20.13
C LEU A 462 8.48 -5.43 21.19
N ARG A 463 7.27 -4.91 21.03
CA ARG A 463 6.63 -4.09 22.07
C ARG A 463 6.07 -5.02 23.14
N PHE A 464 6.80 -5.10 24.25
CA PHE A 464 6.47 -5.75 25.53
C PHE A 464 6.17 -7.26 25.52
N ASN A 465 5.78 -7.88 24.41
CA ASN A 465 5.33 -9.28 24.34
C ASN A 465 6.03 -10.14 23.27
N GLY A 466 7.24 -9.79 22.84
CA GLY A 466 8.01 -10.67 21.94
C GLY A 466 7.35 -10.91 20.57
N GLY A 467 6.67 -9.89 20.01
CA GLY A 467 5.96 -9.98 18.72
C GLY A 467 4.69 -10.83 18.75
N VAL A 468 4.23 -11.24 19.94
CA VAL A 468 3.01 -12.03 20.13
C VAL A 468 1.78 -11.12 20.14
N VAL A 469 0.79 -11.48 19.33
CA VAL A 469 -0.51 -10.80 19.27
C VAL A 469 -1.61 -11.75 19.71
N ARG A 470 -2.42 -11.31 20.67
CA ARG A 470 -3.57 -12.09 21.17
C ARG A 470 -4.85 -11.53 20.57
N VAL A 471 -5.67 -12.40 19.99
CA VAL A 471 -6.99 -12.02 19.50
C VAL A 471 -7.93 -11.89 20.70
N PRO A 472 -8.64 -10.75 20.87
CA PRO A 472 -9.60 -10.61 21.96
C PRO A 472 -10.66 -11.73 21.98
N GLY A 473 -11.13 -12.06 23.18
CA GLY A 473 -12.32 -12.89 23.35
C GLY A 473 -13.58 -12.19 22.82
N ARG A 474 -14.68 -12.93 22.66
CA ARG A 474 -15.93 -12.42 22.05
C ARG A 474 -16.55 -11.24 22.80
N SER A 475 -16.33 -11.19 24.11
CA SER A 475 -16.75 -10.11 25.00
C SER A 475 -15.55 -9.27 25.44
N ARG A 476 -15.76 -7.97 25.65
CA ARG A 476 -14.77 -7.09 26.27
C ARG A 476 -15.37 -6.32 27.44
N ILE A 477 -14.59 -6.20 28.51
CA ILE A 477 -14.96 -5.39 29.67
C ILE A 477 -14.56 -3.94 29.42
N LEU A 478 -15.48 -3.04 29.74
CA LEU A 478 -15.34 -1.61 29.63
C LEU A 478 -15.72 -0.98 30.97
N THR A 479 -15.19 0.21 31.20
CA THR A 479 -15.57 1.02 32.37
C THR A 479 -15.91 2.44 31.95
N ARG A 480 -16.67 3.15 32.78
CA ARG A 480 -16.99 4.56 32.59
C ARG A 480 -17.10 5.24 33.94
N MET A 481 -16.95 6.57 33.93
CA MET A 481 -17.35 7.40 35.05
C MET A 481 -18.86 7.59 35.05
N LEU A 482 -19.47 7.60 36.24
CA LEU A 482 -20.92 7.75 36.43
C LEU A 482 -21.21 9.00 37.24
N THR A 483 -22.25 9.76 36.87
CA THR A 483 -22.80 10.79 37.77
C THR A 483 -23.65 10.14 38.86
N THR A 484 -23.94 10.88 39.94
CA THR A 484 -24.90 10.44 40.96
C THR A 484 -26.28 10.11 40.36
N ASN A 485 -26.68 10.82 39.29
CA ASN A 485 -27.94 10.55 38.60
C ASN A 485 -27.85 9.25 37.80
N ASP A 486 -26.73 8.99 37.12
CA ASP A 486 -26.54 7.75 36.37
C ASP A 486 -26.56 6.52 37.28
N LYS A 487 -25.93 6.59 38.47
CA LYS A 487 -26.02 5.51 39.47
C LYS A 487 -27.46 5.25 39.92
N LYS A 488 -28.24 6.32 40.16
CA LYS A 488 -29.67 6.20 40.51
C LYS A 488 -30.49 5.61 39.38
N LEU A 489 -30.20 6.00 38.13
CA LEU A 489 -30.86 5.46 36.94
C LEU A 489 -30.53 3.97 36.76
N ALA A 490 -29.27 3.57 36.96
CA ALA A 490 -28.87 2.17 36.93
C ALA A 490 -29.44 1.37 38.12
N GLY A 491 -29.88 2.02 39.19
CA GLY A 491 -30.34 1.34 40.41
C GLY A 491 -29.18 0.77 41.24
N LEU A 492 -27.98 1.32 41.07
CA LEU A 492 -26.79 0.98 41.84
C LEU A 492 -26.82 1.68 43.20
N GLY A 493 -26.44 0.96 44.26
CA GLY A 493 -26.23 1.54 45.59
C GLY A 493 -25.02 2.47 45.63
N SER A 494 -24.86 3.22 46.73
CA SER A 494 -23.73 4.15 46.90
C SER A 494 -22.35 3.48 46.92
N ARG A 495 -22.30 2.16 47.18
CA ARG A 495 -21.08 1.35 47.21
C ARG A 495 -20.94 0.40 46.02
N ASP A 496 -21.95 0.33 45.17
CA ASP A 496 -21.96 -0.59 44.04
C ASP A 496 -21.28 0.09 42.85
N ASN A 497 -20.46 -0.68 42.13
CA ASN A 497 -19.77 -0.20 40.94
C ASN A 497 -20.26 -1.00 39.73
N GLU A 498 -20.34 -0.32 38.59
CA GLU A 498 -20.74 -0.86 37.31
C GLU A 498 -19.50 -1.23 36.49
N ALA A 499 -19.51 -2.42 35.89
CA ALA A 499 -18.75 -2.68 34.68
C ALA A 499 -19.69 -2.79 33.50
N LEU A 500 -19.20 -2.39 32.34
CA LEU A 500 -19.88 -2.56 31.08
C LEU A 500 -19.25 -3.74 30.35
N VAL A 501 -20.08 -4.57 29.72
CA VAL A 501 -19.64 -5.69 28.89
C VAL A 501 -20.15 -5.43 27.49
N ILE A 502 -19.25 -5.24 26.54
CA ILE A 502 -19.62 -5.27 25.12
C ILE A 502 -19.52 -6.71 24.64
N ASP A 503 -20.64 -7.25 24.16
CA ASP A 503 -20.75 -8.63 23.68
C ASP A 503 -21.50 -8.65 22.34
N VAL A 504 -21.43 -9.78 21.65
CA VAL A 504 -22.12 -10.00 20.38
C VAL A 504 -23.54 -10.49 20.65
N ASN A 505 -24.52 -9.76 20.17
CA ASN A 505 -25.90 -10.23 20.16
C ASN A 505 -26.01 -11.43 19.20
N PRO A 506 -26.46 -12.62 19.65
CA PRO A 506 -26.55 -13.81 18.82
C PRO A 506 -27.56 -13.69 17.68
N ASP A 507 -28.60 -12.88 17.83
CA ASP A 507 -29.68 -12.72 16.85
C ASP A 507 -29.26 -11.80 15.70
N SER A 508 -28.71 -10.63 16.04
CA SER A 508 -28.26 -9.65 15.05
C SER A 508 -26.83 -9.92 14.58
N GLY A 509 -25.97 -10.56 15.38
CA GLY A 509 -24.53 -10.68 15.16
C GLY A 509 -23.75 -9.37 15.34
N ASN A 510 -24.42 -8.32 15.84
CA ASN A 510 -23.82 -7.00 16.09
C ASN A 510 -23.41 -6.88 17.57
N PHE A 511 -22.62 -5.85 17.89
CA PHE A 511 -22.21 -5.60 19.27
C PHE A 511 -23.28 -4.84 20.05
N GLU A 512 -23.54 -5.28 21.27
CA GLU A 512 -24.42 -4.64 22.22
C GLU A 512 -23.73 -4.46 23.56
N LEU A 513 -24.08 -3.37 24.23
CA LEU A 513 -23.54 -3.00 25.52
C LEU A 513 -24.47 -3.46 26.62
N HIS A 514 -23.91 -4.20 27.56
CA HIS A 514 -24.60 -4.67 28.75
C HIS A 514 -23.93 -4.09 30.00
N SER A 515 -24.71 -3.96 31.06
CA SER A 515 -24.25 -3.43 32.35
C SER A 515 -24.38 -4.49 33.42
N THR A 516 -23.38 -4.57 34.30
CA THR A 516 -23.34 -5.51 35.41
C THR A 516 -22.71 -4.89 36.66
N GLU A 517 -23.18 -5.33 37.82
CA GLU A 517 -22.58 -4.97 39.11
C GLU A 517 -21.30 -5.77 39.31
N ILE A 518 -20.22 -5.11 39.74
CA ILE A 518 -18.94 -5.76 40.01
C ILE A 518 -18.57 -5.73 41.48
N ARG A 519 -17.91 -6.80 41.93
CA ARG A 519 -17.30 -6.93 43.26
C ARG A 519 -15.95 -7.61 43.14
N ARG A 520 -15.00 -7.21 43.98
CA ARG A 520 -13.67 -7.83 44.05
C ARG A 520 -13.79 -9.34 44.32
N GLY A 521 -13.02 -10.13 43.59
CA GLY A 521 -13.01 -11.59 43.67
C GLY A 521 -14.16 -12.29 42.95
N GLN A 522 -15.05 -11.57 42.25
CA GLN A 522 -16.14 -12.18 41.47
C GLN A 522 -15.79 -12.26 39.98
N PRO A 523 -16.17 -13.36 39.30
CA PRO A 523 -16.15 -13.42 37.84
C PRO A 523 -17.15 -12.43 37.27
N ILE A 524 -16.79 -11.78 36.18
CA ILE A 524 -17.69 -10.88 35.46
C ILE A 524 -18.54 -11.72 34.51
N GLY A 525 -19.85 -11.59 34.61
CA GLY A 525 -20.79 -12.26 33.72
C GLY A 525 -22.21 -11.77 33.98
N ILE A 526 -23.07 -11.92 32.98
CA ILE A 526 -24.47 -11.50 33.05
C ILE A 526 -25.32 -12.71 32.75
N LYS A 527 -26.11 -13.13 33.72
CA LYS A 527 -27.11 -14.18 33.46
C LYS A 527 -28.33 -13.55 32.81
N LYS A 528 -28.95 -14.25 31.86
CA LYS A 528 -30.20 -13.89 31.17
C LYS A 528 -31.34 -13.49 32.12
N GLU A 529 -31.29 -13.95 33.37
CA GLU A 529 -32.29 -13.67 34.41
C GLU A 529 -31.76 -12.83 35.59
N SER A 530 -30.57 -12.20 35.46
CA SER A 530 -30.00 -11.36 36.51
C SER A 530 -30.90 -10.16 36.85
N LYS A 531 -30.73 -9.61 38.06
CA LYS A 531 -31.55 -8.50 38.56
C LYS A 531 -31.60 -7.35 37.55
N ARG A 532 -32.84 -6.98 37.19
CA ARG A 532 -33.16 -5.90 36.26
C ARG A 532 -32.66 -4.56 36.79
N LEU A 533 -31.92 -3.81 35.99
CA LEU A 533 -31.61 -2.41 36.28
C LEU A 533 -32.94 -1.63 36.34
N ARG A 534 -33.06 -0.78 37.35
CA ARG A 534 -34.30 -0.04 37.65
C ARG A 534 -34.09 1.44 37.35
N ILE A 535 -34.59 1.88 36.21
CA ILE A 535 -34.68 3.31 35.87
C ILE A 535 -36.07 3.80 36.30
N GLY A 536 -36.16 4.48 37.45
CA GLY A 536 -37.43 5.00 37.98
C GLY A 536 -38.41 3.89 38.41
N ASN A 537 -39.62 3.86 37.85
CA ASN A 537 -40.61 2.78 38.05
C ASN A 537 -40.51 1.66 37.01
N TRP A 538 -39.58 1.78 36.06
CA TRP A 538 -39.47 0.89 34.92
C TRP A 538 -38.35 -0.12 35.15
N ARG A 539 -38.62 -1.38 34.81
CA ARG A 539 -37.66 -2.49 34.90
C ARG A 539 -37.19 -2.80 33.48
N PHE A 540 -35.91 -2.56 33.18
CA PHE A 540 -35.35 -2.81 31.85
C PHE A 540 -34.73 -4.21 31.73
N SER A 541 -34.77 -4.73 30.50
CA SER A 541 -34.50 -6.12 30.14
C SER A 541 -33.06 -6.51 30.41
N THR A 542 -32.88 -7.71 30.96
CA THR A 542 -31.63 -8.47 30.87
C THR A 542 -31.29 -8.75 29.40
N PRO A 543 -30.00 -9.01 29.08
CA PRO A 543 -29.63 -9.51 27.76
C PRO A 543 -30.46 -10.76 27.42
N PRO A 544 -30.80 -10.98 26.14
CA PRO A 544 -31.59 -12.14 25.72
C PRO A 544 -30.85 -13.47 25.93
N HIS A 545 -29.56 -13.42 26.22
CA HIS A 545 -28.64 -14.55 26.44
C HIS A 545 -27.76 -14.34 27.68
N ASP A 546 -27.13 -15.42 28.13
CA ASP A 546 -26.08 -15.36 29.15
C ASP A 546 -24.80 -14.78 28.51
N VAL A 547 -24.25 -13.74 29.11
CA VAL A 547 -22.95 -13.16 28.74
C VAL A 547 -21.92 -13.75 29.71
N GLU A 548 -21.19 -14.76 29.25
CA GLU A 548 -20.09 -15.35 30.00
C GLU A 548 -18.78 -14.63 29.63
N THR A 549 -18.06 -14.13 30.64
CA THR A 549 -16.68 -13.68 30.46
C THR A 549 -15.75 -14.54 31.29
N ASP A 550 -14.53 -14.74 30.79
CA ASP A 550 -13.47 -15.48 31.47
C ASP A 550 -12.67 -14.61 32.44
N LEU A 551 -13.14 -13.39 32.72
CA LEU A 551 -12.45 -12.38 33.50
C LEU A 551 -12.98 -12.29 34.93
N THR A 552 -12.07 -12.24 35.90
CA THR A 552 -12.37 -12.06 37.32
C THR A 552 -11.79 -10.74 37.81
N VAL A 553 -12.56 -9.99 38.61
CA VAL A 553 -12.10 -8.73 39.20
C VAL A 553 -11.09 -9.04 40.30
N ILE A 554 -9.82 -8.69 40.11
CA ILE A 554 -8.80 -8.78 41.16
C ILE A 554 -8.95 -7.58 42.10
N ASP A 555 -8.91 -6.39 41.51
CA ASP A 555 -8.90 -5.14 42.27
C ASP A 555 -9.58 -4.01 41.52
N GLN A 556 -9.92 -2.98 42.27
CA GLN A 556 -10.58 -1.77 41.79
C GLN A 556 -9.92 -0.56 42.47
N VAL A 557 -9.43 0.38 41.67
CA VAL A 557 -8.84 1.63 42.14
C VAL A 557 -9.81 2.78 41.83
N GLY A 558 -9.86 3.79 42.70
CA GLY A 558 -10.67 5.00 42.47
C GLY A 558 -12.17 4.87 42.74
N GLU A 559 -12.83 6.02 42.74
CA GLU A 559 -14.29 6.15 42.85
C GLU A 559 -14.88 6.30 41.44
N GLN A 560 -15.89 5.48 41.10
CA GLN A 560 -16.58 5.58 39.82
C GLN A 560 -17.49 6.82 39.73
N GLU A 561 -17.90 7.36 40.88
CA GLU A 561 -18.84 8.48 40.94
C GLU A 561 -18.16 9.82 40.76
N LEU A 562 -18.63 10.60 39.79
CA LEU A 562 -18.30 12.00 39.63
C LEU A 562 -19.14 12.82 40.63
N ASP A 563 -18.49 13.31 41.68
CA ASP A 563 -19.11 14.25 42.62
C ASP A 563 -19.11 15.67 42.03
N GLU A 564 -20.16 16.00 41.28
CA GLU A 564 -20.37 17.32 40.66
C GLU A 564 -20.42 18.47 41.69
N LYS A 565 -20.59 18.16 42.99
CA LYS A 565 -20.70 19.17 44.06
C LYS A 565 -19.36 19.49 44.73
N LYS A 566 -18.31 18.69 44.52
CA LYS A 566 -16.96 18.99 45.01
C LYS A 566 -16.35 20.11 44.16
N ARG A 567 -16.51 21.35 44.61
CA ARG A 567 -15.77 22.50 44.05
C ARG A 567 -14.27 22.25 44.20
N ILE A 568 -13.52 22.43 43.11
CA ILE A 568 -12.05 22.36 43.10
C ILE A 568 -11.52 23.55 43.93
N GLY A 569 -11.33 23.32 45.23
CA GLY A 569 -10.75 24.29 46.16
C GLY A 569 -9.23 24.16 46.25
N ARG A 570 -8.57 25.15 46.89
CA ARG A 570 -7.14 25.05 47.23
C ARG A 570 -6.90 23.85 48.15
N GLY A 571 -6.04 22.92 47.74
CA GLY A 571 -5.77 21.67 48.45
C GLY A 571 -6.58 20.46 47.95
N PHE A 572 -7.35 20.61 46.87
CA PHE A 572 -8.00 19.48 46.20
C PHE A 572 -6.95 18.53 45.60
N VAL A 573 -6.81 17.35 46.19
CA VAL A 573 -6.15 16.22 45.55
C VAL A 573 -7.24 15.53 44.73
N PRO A 574 -7.13 15.46 43.39
CA PRO A 574 -8.10 14.76 42.57
C PRO A 574 -8.17 13.30 43.02
N ALA A 575 -9.38 12.76 43.12
CA ALA A 575 -9.56 11.34 43.41
C ALA A 575 -8.84 10.51 42.34
N PRO A 576 -8.24 9.37 42.72
CA PRO A 576 -7.61 8.50 41.72
C PRO A 576 -8.66 8.06 40.68
N PRO A 577 -8.26 7.96 39.40
CA PRO A 577 -9.17 7.53 38.34
C PRO A 577 -9.75 6.16 38.68
N PHE A 578 -11.01 5.95 38.33
CA PHE A 578 -11.65 4.65 38.49
C PHE A 578 -11.01 3.66 37.51
N GLU A 579 -10.41 2.58 37.99
CA GLU A 579 -9.72 1.61 37.15
C GLU A 579 -10.00 0.18 37.64
N LEU A 580 -10.06 -0.76 36.69
CA LEU A 580 -10.29 -2.18 36.97
C LEU A 580 -9.04 -2.99 36.62
N LEU A 581 -8.68 -3.88 37.54
CA LEU A 581 -7.68 -4.93 37.33
C LEU A 581 -8.39 -6.27 37.25
N LEU A 582 -8.32 -6.89 36.09
CA LEU A 582 -8.97 -8.14 35.76
C LEU A 582 -7.93 -9.24 35.54
N ILE A 583 -8.29 -10.48 35.80
CA ILE A 583 -7.48 -11.65 35.45
C ILE A 583 -8.31 -12.62 34.64
N ASP A 584 -7.75 -13.13 33.54
CA ASP A 584 -8.38 -14.19 32.77
C ASP A 584 -8.14 -15.57 33.42
N THR A 585 -8.86 -16.58 32.94
CA THR A 585 -8.68 -17.98 33.40
C THR A 585 -7.28 -18.55 33.14
N PHE A 586 -6.47 -17.89 32.31
CA PHE A 586 -5.10 -18.27 31.97
C PHE A 586 -4.05 -17.49 32.79
N GLY A 587 -4.49 -16.61 33.70
CA GLY A 587 -3.61 -15.81 34.56
C GLY A 587 -3.08 -14.51 33.92
N ALA A 588 -3.55 -14.14 32.73
CA ALA A 588 -3.22 -12.87 32.11
C ALA A 588 -3.99 -11.73 32.80
N VAL A 589 -3.28 -10.66 33.14
CA VAL A 589 -3.85 -9.50 33.82
C VAL A 589 -4.24 -8.45 32.77
N GLU A 590 -5.49 -8.01 32.80
CA GLU A 590 -6.01 -6.91 31.98
C GLU A 590 -6.29 -5.68 32.86
N HIS A 591 -5.82 -4.52 32.43
CA HIS A 591 -6.08 -3.24 33.08
C HIS A 591 -7.05 -2.45 32.20
N VAL A 592 -8.18 -2.01 32.78
CA VAL A 592 -9.25 -1.34 32.02
C VAL A 592 -9.50 0.04 32.64
N THR A 593 -9.39 1.08 31.81
CA THR A 593 -9.61 2.48 32.22
C THR A 593 -10.82 3.13 31.52
N PRO A 594 -11.46 4.13 32.15
CA PRO A 594 -12.59 4.86 31.57
C PRO A 594 -12.20 5.62 30.31
N ILE A 595 -10.97 6.13 30.25
CA ILE A 595 -10.44 6.88 29.12
C ILE A 595 -10.33 5.99 27.88
N GLU A 596 -9.78 4.78 28.03
CA GLU A 596 -9.69 3.82 26.93
C GLU A 596 -11.06 3.31 26.47
N SER A 597 -12.01 3.24 27.40
CA SER A 597 -13.37 2.77 27.17
C SER A 597 -14.28 3.86 26.59
N GLU A 598 -13.99 5.15 26.80
CA GLU A 598 -14.89 6.28 26.54
C GLU A 598 -15.49 6.25 25.14
N LYS A 599 -14.65 6.07 24.11
CA LYS A 599 -15.12 6.04 22.72
C LYS A 599 -16.07 4.88 22.46
N ILE A 600 -15.75 3.68 22.95
CA ILE A 600 -16.58 2.48 22.73
C ILE A 600 -17.88 2.63 23.51
N VAL A 601 -17.80 3.06 24.76
CA VAL A 601 -18.98 3.33 25.59
C VAL A 601 -19.88 4.34 24.91
N ARG A 602 -19.36 5.49 24.46
CA ARG A 602 -20.16 6.51 23.75
C ARG A 602 -20.80 5.96 22.47
N ASP A 603 -20.06 5.19 21.69
CA ASP A 603 -20.52 4.65 20.41
C ASP A 603 -21.62 3.58 20.59
N TYR A 604 -21.62 2.83 21.71
CA TYR A 604 -22.57 1.73 21.98
C TYR A 604 -23.55 2.01 23.13
N LEU A 605 -23.47 3.15 23.80
CA LEU A 605 -24.38 3.52 24.88
C LEU A 605 -25.86 3.44 24.49
N PRO A 606 -26.27 3.81 23.26
CA PRO A 606 -27.67 3.69 22.84
C PRO A 606 -28.20 2.25 22.81
N THR A 607 -27.33 1.26 22.78
CA THR A 607 -27.70 -0.16 22.78
C THR A 607 -28.02 -0.69 24.17
N LEU A 608 -27.65 0.07 25.22
CA LEU A 608 -27.89 -0.34 26.59
C LEU A 608 -29.40 -0.36 26.88
N PRO A 609 -29.97 -1.49 27.32
CA PRO A 609 -31.41 -1.61 27.54
C PRO A 609 -31.93 -0.53 28.51
N GLY A 610 -32.84 0.32 28.02
CA GLY A 610 -33.43 1.40 28.81
C GLY A 610 -32.70 2.74 28.75
N TYR A 611 -31.68 2.87 27.90
CA TYR A 611 -31.07 4.16 27.62
C TYR A 611 -32.13 5.14 27.10
N ILE A 612 -32.28 6.25 27.82
CA ILE A 612 -33.07 7.41 27.39
C ILE A 612 -32.05 8.47 26.98
N PRO A 613 -31.99 8.83 25.69
CA PRO A 613 -31.07 9.85 25.27
C PRO A 613 -31.41 11.20 25.93
N PRO A 614 -30.41 12.07 26.19
CA PRO A 614 -30.68 13.40 26.71
C PRO A 614 -31.67 14.12 25.78
N GLN A 615 -32.74 14.68 26.35
CA GLN A 615 -33.70 15.42 25.55
C GLN A 615 -32.98 16.58 24.85
N PRO A 616 -33.22 16.80 23.54
CA PRO A 616 -32.69 17.98 22.87
C PRO A 616 -33.17 19.20 23.65
N ILE A 617 -32.23 20.02 24.13
CA ILE A 617 -32.55 21.31 24.70
C ILE A 617 -33.24 22.08 23.59
N GLN A 618 -34.56 22.26 23.69
CA GLN A 618 -35.27 23.14 22.78
C GLN A 618 -34.58 24.49 22.89
N PRO A 619 -34.16 25.12 21.77
CA PRO A 619 -33.66 26.48 21.83
C PRO A 619 -34.75 27.29 22.53
N MET A 620 -34.44 27.86 23.70
CA MET A 620 -35.37 28.77 24.35
C MET A 620 -35.63 29.86 23.34
N GLU A 621 -36.84 29.89 22.79
CA GLU A 621 -37.30 31.06 22.05
C GLU A 621 -37.14 32.23 23.02
N PRO A 622 -36.36 33.28 22.67
CA PRO A 622 -36.32 34.46 23.48
C PRO A 622 -37.74 35.02 23.52
N SER A 623 -38.36 34.97 24.70
CA SER A 623 -39.59 35.70 24.96
C SER A 623 -39.27 37.19 24.85
N PHE A 624 -39.64 37.79 23.73
CA PHE A 624 -39.66 39.24 23.55
C PHE A 624 -40.96 39.82 24.06
#